data_AF-A0A356X4D1-F1
#
_entry.id   AF-A0A356X4D1-F1
#
_cell.length_a   1.000
_cell.length_b   1.000
_cell.length_c   1.000
_cell.angle_alpha   90.00
_cell.angle_beta   90.00
_cell.angle_gamma   90.00
#
_symmetry.space_group_name_H-M   'P 1'
#
loop_
_entity.id
_entity.type
_entity.pdbx_description
1 polymer ?
#
loop_
_entity_poly.entity_id
_entity_poly.type
_entity_poly.pdbx_seq_one_letter_code
_entity_poly.pdbx_strand_id
1 'polypeptide(L)'
;MAIVKPFKAWRPKPEFAPKVVSVPYDVINTTEALELAEGKPNSYLHVIRPEIDLPKNTSVYDESVYVKGSENLSKLLQTEVMLQEDNEALYIYRLEMDGRTQTGFFGCVSVEDYNNERIVKHELTRPDKEDDRTKHIITQEAHPEPVMLTFRDSENISSSIDEFVEGSEPIYDLTTEDDITHTIWKVEKTSSYVEAFARIQTLYIADGHHRCASAARAAEKFASQNPEHTGNESYNFFPAVIFPTEQLHILAYNRVVLSIPDNFLELLGEKFEIQKKAKPTPPKKGMISLYLNDNWYGISLKAPRNDDPVSELDVSLLQDQILEPMLGIKDQRTDPNIDFVGGIRGTDELEKLVDNGEAAM
;
A
#
# COMPACT_ATOMS: atom_id res chain seq x y z
N MET A 1 -8.25 21.13 7.20
CA MET A 1 -8.88 20.99 5.87
C MET A 1 -7.94 20.11 5.08
N ALA A 2 -8.40 18.99 4.54
CA ALA A 2 -7.54 18.12 3.76
C ALA A 2 -7.17 18.82 2.43
N ILE A 3 -5.88 19.01 2.20
CA ILE A 3 -5.36 19.64 0.98
C ILE A 3 -5.17 18.56 -0.08
N VAL A 4 -5.88 18.71 -1.19
CA VAL A 4 -5.67 17.95 -2.43
C VAL A 4 -5.29 18.94 -3.52
N LYS A 5 -4.13 18.75 -4.13
CA LYS A 5 -3.51 19.68 -5.05
C LYS A 5 -3.38 19.06 -6.46
N PRO A 6 -3.78 19.77 -7.53
CA PRO A 6 -3.47 19.36 -8.88
C PRO A 6 -1.98 19.47 -9.16
N PHE A 7 -1.48 18.73 -10.15
CA PHE A 7 -0.05 18.72 -10.45
C PHE A 7 0.21 18.52 -11.95
N LYS A 8 1.41 18.91 -12.39
CA LYS A 8 1.90 18.66 -13.74
C LYS A 8 2.50 17.26 -13.81
N ALA A 9 1.72 16.29 -14.24
CA ALA A 9 2.17 14.91 -14.28
C ALA A 9 3.23 14.70 -15.36
N TRP A 10 4.26 13.93 -15.02
CA TRP A 10 4.96 13.12 -16.00
C TRP A 10 4.20 11.81 -16.16
N ARG A 11 3.84 11.47 -17.39
CA ARG A 11 3.06 10.25 -17.68
C ARG A 11 3.44 9.68 -19.05
N PRO A 12 3.24 8.37 -19.30
CA PRO A 12 3.45 7.82 -20.62
C PRO A 12 2.46 8.43 -21.64
N LYS A 13 2.80 8.44 -22.92
CA LYS A 13 1.77 8.61 -23.96
C LYS A 13 0.85 7.38 -23.94
N PRO A 14 -0.47 7.53 -24.17
CA PRO A 14 -1.43 6.42 -24.11
C PRO A 14 -0.99 5.15 -24.84
N GLU A 15 -0.45 5.29 -26.05
CA GLU A 15 0.04 4.18 -26.90
C GLU A 15 1.25 3.42 -26.32
N PHE A 16 1.96 4.00 -25.36
CA PHE A 16 3.11 3.40 -24.71
C PHE A 16 2.86 2.99 -23.26
N ALA A 17 1.70 3.31 -22.68
CA ALA A 17 1.37 2.97 -21.29
C ALA A 17 1.58 1.47 -20.96
N PRO A 18 1.20 0.50 -21.82
CA PRO A 18 1.44 -0.92 -21.55
C PRO A 18 2.93 -1.31 -21.48
N LYS A 19 3.84 -0.48 -21.99
CA LYS A 19 5.30 -0.71 -21.95
C LYS A 19 5.95 -0.14 -20.69
N VAL A 20 5.25 0.71 -19.95
CA VAL A 20 5.75 1.42 -18.77
C VAL A 20 5.15 0.85 -17.49
N VAL A 21 3.85 0.53 -17.50
CA VAL A 21 3.15 0.01 -16.32
C VAL A 21 3.88 -1.19 -15.70
N SER A 22 3.91 -1.22 -14.38
CA SER A 22 4.48 -2.32 -13.60
C SER A 22 3.65 -2.58 -12.35
N VAL A 23 3.83 -3.76 -11.77
CA VAL A 23 3.37 -4.05 -10.41
C VAL A 23 4.12 -3.17 -9.39
N PRO A 24 3.55 -2.98 -8.19
CA PRO A 24 4.25 -2.29 -7.09
C PRO A 24 5.57 -2.97 -6.73
N TYR A 25 6.52 -2.19 -6.25
CA TYR A 25 7.87 -2.70 -5.99
C TYR A 25 7.92 -3.71 -4.81
N ASP A 26 6.98 -3.62 -3.86
CA ASP A 26 6.93 -4.40 -2.61
C ASP A 26 6.09 -5.69 -2.70
N VAL A 27 5.48 -5.98 -3.85
CA VAL A 27 4.76 -7.24 -4.09
C VAL A 27 5.58 -8.30 -4.83
N ILE A 28 6.80 -7.95 -5.24
CA ILE A 28 7.72 -8.85 -5.95
C ILE A 28 9.10 -8.86 -5.29
N ASN A 29 9.90 -9.89 -5.55
CA ASN A 29 11.32 -9.95 -5.20
C ASN A 29 12.23 -9.60 -6.40
N THR A 30 13.55 -9.56 -6.21
CA THR A 30 14.50 -9.11 -7.26
C THR A 30 14.52 -10.07 -8.46
N THR A 31 14.34 -11.38 -8.24
CA THR A 31 14.27 -12.37 -9.31
C THR A 31 13.02 -12.16 -10.15
N GLU A 32 11.86 -12.00 -9.51
CA GLU A 32 10.59 -11.71 -10.18
C GLU A 32 10.67 -10.37 -10.94
N ALA A 33 11.30 -9.33 -10.36
CA ALA A 33 11.49 -8.05 -11.02
C ALA A 33 12.36 -8.16 -12.29
N LEU A 34 13.43 -8.96 -12.26
CA LEU A 34 14.27 -9.24 -13.43
C LEU A 34 13.48 -9.93 -14.54
N GLU A 35 12.68 -10.95 -14.20
CA GLU A 35 11.85 -11.70 -15.14
C GLU A 35 10.78 -10.80 -15.77
N LEU A 36 10.08 -10.00 -14.96
CA LEU A 36 9.03 -9.10 -15.42
C LEU A 36 9.57 -7.96 -16.30
N ALA A 37 10.81 -7.52 -16.08
CA ALA A 37 11.48 -6.47 -16.86
C ALA A 37 12.22 -6.99 -18.10
N GLU A 38 12.34 -8.31 -18.29
CA GLU A 38 13.09 -8.89 -19.39
C GLU A 38 12.53 -8.43 -20.76
N GLY A 39 13.40 -7.83 -21.58
CA GLY A 39 13.01 -7.31 -22.90
C GLY A 39 12.09 -6.08 -22.88
N LYS A 40 11.83 -5.49 -21.69
CA LYS A 40 10.94 -4.32 -21.51
C LYS A 40 11.75 -3.09 -21.05
N PRO A 41 12.55 -2.44 -21.92
CA PRO A 41 13.49 -1.38 -21.52
C PRO A 41 12.83 -0.11 -20.96
N ASN A 42 11.53 0.08 -21.16
CA ASN A 42 10.77 1.22 -20.62
C ASN A 42 9.91 0.85 -19.41
N SER A 43 10.00 -0.39 -18.91
CA SER A 43 9.28 -0.82 -17.72
C SER A 43 9.66 0.06 -16.53
N TYR A 44 8.66 0.49 -15.77
CA TYR A 44 8.88 1.30 -14.58
C TYR A 44 9.61 0.52 -13.47
N LEU A 45 9.71 -0.82 -13.58
CA LEU A 45 10.55 -1.65 -12.72
C LEU A 45 12.03 -1.21 -12.72
N HIS A 46 12.56 -0.69 -13.83
CA HIS A 46 13.92 -0.15 -13.84
C HIS A 46 14.09 1.07 -12.92
N VAL A 47 13.01 1.77 -12.59
CA VAL A 47 13.00 2.94 -11.68
C VAL A 47 12.79 2.52 -10.23
N ILE A 48 11.83 1.62 -9.98
CA ILE A 48 11.39 1.26 -8.63
C ILE A 48 12.10 0.02 -8.06
N ARG A 49 12.73 -0.79 -8.91
CA ARG A 49 13.62 -1.92 -8.59
C ARG A 49 14.97 -1.78 -9.30
N PRO A 50 15.70 -0.67 -9.12
CA PRO A 50 16.89 -0.38 -9.92
C PRO A 50 18.06 -1.34 -9.68
N GLU A 51 18.01 -2.18 -8.63
CA GLU A 51 19.00 -3.24 -8.42
C GLU A 51 19.05 -4.26 -9.56
N ILE A 52 17.98 -4.38 -10.37
CA ILE A 52 17.94 -5.30 -11.52
C ILE A 52 18.90 -4.88 -12.65
N ASP A 53 19.33 -3.61 -12.65
CA ASP A 53 20.27 -3.05 -13.64
C ASP A 53 21.71 -2.97 -13.12
N LEU A 54 22.00 -3.61 -11.98
CA LEU A 54 23.30 -3.65 -11.33
C LEU A 54 23.90 -5.06 -11.33
N PRO A 55 25.20 -5.22 -11.02
CA PRO A 55 25.81 -6.54 -10.92
C PRO A 55 25.02 -7.47 -9.99
N LYS A 56 24.92 -8.75 -10.36
CA LYS A 56 24.25 -9.76 -9.54
C LYS A 56 24.78 -9.74 -8.11
N ASN A 57 23.88 -9.88 -7.13
CA ASN A 57 24.15 -9.84 -5.68
C ASN A 57 24.50 -8.44 -5.13
N THR A 58 24.30 -7.36 -5.89
CA THR A 58 24.28 -6.01 -5.29
C THR A 58 23.17 -5.95 -4.25
N SER A 59 23.49 -5.48 -3.05
CA SER A 59 22.48 -5.29 -2.01
C SER A 59 21.45 -4.27 -2.47
N VAL A 60 20.16 -4.52 -2.23
CA VAL A 60 19.08 -3.55 -2.51
C VAL A 60 19.27 -2.23 -1.75
N TYR A 61 20.05 -2.23 -0.68
CA TYR A 61 20.35 -1.04 0.12
C TYR A 61 21.67 -0.34 -0.25
N ASP A 62 22.38 -0.82 -1.27
CA ASP A 62 23.65 -0.23 -1.72
C ASP A 62 23.41 1.18 -2.30
N GLU A 63 24.34 2.11 -2.06
CA GLU A 63 24.19 3.49 -2.55
C GLU A 63 24.06 3.57 -4.08
N SER A 64 24.65 2.63 -4.81
CA SER A 64 24.53 2.54 -6.27
C SER A 64 23.10 2.24 -6.75
N VAL A 65 22.26 1.62 -5.92
CA VAL A 65 20.85 1.32 -6.23
C VAL A 65 20.04 2.62 -6.32
N TYR A 66 20.17 3.52 -5.34
CA TYR A 66 19.45 4.79 -5.35
C TYR A 66 19.89 5.68 -6.53
N VAL A 67 21.20 5.72 -6.81
CA VAL A 67 21.76 6.46 -7.96
C VAL A 67 21.22 5.87 -9.27
N LYS A 68 21.22 4.54 -9.40
CA LYS A 68 20.70 3.86 -10.59
C LYS A 68 19.22 4.16 -10.83
N GLY A 69 18.40 4.17 -9.78
CA GLY A 69 16.98 4.54 -9.88
C GLY A 69 16.77 5.96 -10.37
N SER A 70 17.62 6.91 -9.93
CA SER A 70 17.57 8.31 -10.38
C SER A 70 18.01 8.47 -11.84
N GLU A 71 19.08 7.77 -12.25
CA GLU A 71 19.51 7.71 -13.65
C GLU A 71 18.43 7.12 -14.57
N ASN A 72 17.79 6.02 -14.14
CA ASN A 72 16.77 5.33 -14.91
C ASN A 72 15.50 6.17 -15.06
N LEU A 73 15.06 6.84 -13.99
CA LEU A 73 13.96 7.81 -14.09
C LEU A 73 14.30 8.93 -15.07
N SER A 74 15.47 9.55 -14.92
CA SER A 74 15.92 10.63 -15.80
C SER A 74 15.96 10.21 -17.27
N LYS A 75 16.45 9.00 -17.56
CA LYS A 75 16.45 8.43 -18.91
C LYS A 75 15.05 8.21 -19.43
N LEU A 76 14.16 7.59 -18.64
CA LEU A 76 12.78 7.33 -19.02
C LEU A 76 12.04 8.62 -19.39
N LEU A 77 12.18 9.67 -18.57
CA LEU A 77 11.56 10.98 -18.82
C LEU A 77 12.06 11.68 -20.09
N GLN A 78 13.28 11.38 -20.55
CA GLN A 78 13.86 11.93 -21.78
C GLN A 78 13.50 11.15 -23.04
N THR A 79 12.83 10.01 -22.92
CA THR A 79 12.38 9.23 -24.07
C THR A 79 11.15 9.86 -24.73
N GLU A 80 10.85 9.44 -25.95
CA GLU A 80 9.58 9.79 -26.61
C GLU A 80 8.34 9.10 -25.99
N VAL A 81 8.55 8.18 -25.04
CA VAL A 81 7.48 7.43 -24.38
C VAL A 81 6.75 8.27 -23.36
N MET A 82 7.46 9.18 -22.69
CA MET A 82 6.91 10.04 -21.66
C MET A 82 6.51 11.40 -22.22
N LEU A 83 5.55 12.05 -21.56
CA LEU A 83 5.21 13.44 -21.75
C LEU A 83 5.04 14.11 -20.38
N GLN A 84 5.28 15.41 -20.34
CA GLN A 84 4.92 16.26 -19.20
C GLN A 84 3.70 17.10 -19.55
N GLU A 85 2.75 17.20 -18.63
CA GLU A 85 1.60 18.07 -18.80
C GLU A 85 1.98 19.56 -18.73
N ASP A 86 1.40 20.36 -19.62
CA ASP A 86 1.62 21.81 -19.65
C ASP A 86 0.99 22.53 -18.44
N ASN A 87 -0.17 22.03 -17.99
CA ASN A 87 -0.99 22.59 -16.94
C ASN A 87 -1.18 21.60 -15.79
N GLU A 88 -1.41 22.13 -14.59
CA GLU A 88 -1.77 21.30 -13.45
C GLU A 88 -3.16 20.68 -13.67
N ALA A 89 -3.30 19.40 -13.32
CA ALA A 89 -4.56 18.67 -13.40
C ALA A 89 -4.75 17.79 -12.16
N LEU A 90 -6.01 17.45 -11.88
CA LEU A 90 -6.33 16.27 -11.08
C LEU A 90 -6.61 15.11 -12.03
N TYR A 91 -6.58 13.90 -11.51
CA TYR A 91 -6.98 12.71 -12.25
C TYR A 91 -8.07 11.98 -11.48
N ILE A 92 -8.91 11.26 -12.19
CA ILE A 92 -9.78 10.25 -11.60
C ILE A 92 -9.17 8.91 -11.98
N TYR A 93 -9.06 8.00 -11.02
CA TYR A 93 -8.50 6.68 -11.22
C TYR A 93 -9.48 5.64 -10.73
N ARG A 94 -9.78 4.68 -11.60
CA ARG A 94 -10.64 3.53 -11.36
C ARG A 94 -9.82 2.25 -11.45
N LEU A 95 -10.01 1.39 -10.45
CA LEU A 95 -9.53 0.01 -10.41
C LEU A 95 -10.75 -0.91 -10.47
N GLU A 96 -10.71 -1.91 -11.34
CA GLU A 96 -11.70 -2.99 -11.39
C GLU A 96 -11.01 -4.35 -11.25
N MET A 97 -11.45 -5.14 -10.27
CA MET A 97 -10.93 -6.47 -9.97
C MET A 97 -12.09 -7.35 -9.49
N ASP A 98 -12.27 -8.53 -10.07
CA ASP A 98 -13.36 -9.47 -9.74
C ASP A 98 -14.77 -8.85 -9.76
N GLY A 99 -15.02 -7.96 -10.73
CA GLY A 99 -16.29 -7.23 -10.85
C GLY A 99 -16.55 -6.21 -9.75
N ARG A 100 -15.56 -5.93 -8.89
CA ARG A 100 -15.59 -4.84 -7.92
C ARG A 100 -14.83 -3.65 -8.47
N THR A 101 -15.41 -2.47 -8.28
CA THR A 101 -14.84 -1.22 -8.75
C THR A 101 -14.57 -0.30 -7.57
N GLN A 102 -13.42 0.37 -7.59
CA GLN A 102 -13.13 1.51 -6.74
C GLN A 102 -12.64 2.67 -7.63
N THR A 103 -13.25 3.84 -7.47
CA THR A 103 -12.98 5.05 -8.25
C THR A 103 -12.68 6.20 -7.29
N GLY A 104 -11.53 6.85 -7.47
CA GLY A 104 -11.05 7.90 -6.57
C GLY A 104 -10.30 9.00 -7.31
N PHE A 105 -10.00 10.08 -6.58
CA PHE A 105 -9.17 11.16 -7.11
C PHE A 105 -7.69 10.85 -6.94
N PHE A 106 -6.92 11.06 -7.99
CA PHE A 106 -5.46 11.04 -7.96
C PHE A 106 -4.92 12.47 -8.10
N GLY A 107 -4.25 12.93 -7.05
CA GLY A 107 -3.59 14.22 -6.95
C GLY A 107 -2.44 14.18 -5.94
N CYS A 108 -1.99 15.35 -5.47
CA CYS A 108 -1.00 15.43 -4.38
C CYS A 108 -1.65 15.89 -3.08
N VAL A 109 -1.23 15.34 -1.95
CA VAL A 109 -1.69 15.70 -0.61
C VAL A 109 -0.57 16.30 0.23
N SER A 110 -0.92 17.06 1.26
CA SER A 110 0.04 17.83 2.07
C SER A 110 0.80 16.96 3.09
N VAL A 111 2.12 17.13 3.15
CA VAL A 111 2.96 16.63 4.25
C VAL A 111 2.56 17.24 5.58
N GLU A 112 2.16 18.52 5.59
CA GLU A 112 1.69 19.18 6.80
C GLU A 112 0.38 18.54 7.32
N ASP A 113 -0.52 18.11 6.43
CA ASP A 113 -1.73 17.39 6.85
C ASP A 113 -1.42 16.02 7.45
N TYR A 114 -0.38 15.34 6.97
CA TYR A 114 0.13 14.12 7.59
C TYR A 114 0.76 14.39 8.97
N ASN A 115 1.61 15.41 9.07
CA ASN A 115 2.28 15.76 10.33
C ASN A 115 1.29 16.25 11.41
N ASN A 116 0.21 16.92 11.01
CA ASN A 116 -0.84 17.42 11.90
C ASN A 116 -2.01 16.44 12.11
N GLU A 117 -1.82 15.15 11.79
CA GLU A 117 -2.80 14.08 12.01
C GLU A 117 -4.17 14.33 11.34
N ARG A 118 -4.19 15.05 10.22
CA ARG A 118 -5.36 15.14 9.33
C ARG A 118 -5.38 13.99 8.32
N ILE A 119 -4.20 13.53 7.91
CA ILE A 119 -4.01 12.23 7.27
C ILE A 119 -3.62 11.26 8.37
N VAL A 120 -4.58 10.46 8.84
CA VAL A 120 -4.41 9.63 10.04
C VAL A 120 -3.81 8.26 9.71
N LYS A 121 -2.91 7.84 10.60
CA LYS A 121 -2.24 6.54 10.57
C LYS A 121 -3.08 5.51 11.35
N HIS A 122 -2.96 4.25 10.97
CA HIS A 122 -3.56 3.12 11.70
C HIS A 122 -2.55 1.99 11.97
N GLU A 123 -1.31 2.12 11.50
CA GLU A 123 -0.19 1.22 11.82
C GLU A 123 1.08 2.03 12.08
N LEU A 124 2.03 1.37 12.76
CA LEU A 124 3.38 1.88 12.92
C LEU A 124 4.25 1.41 11.75
N THR A 125 5.10 2.29 11.27
CA THR A 125 6.10 2.02 10.24
C THR A 125 7.34 1.32 10.83
N ARG A 126 8.14 0.70 9.95
CA ARG A 126 9.43 0.12 10.29
C ARG A 126 10.58 1.06 9.84
N PRO A 127 11.55 1.38 10.72
CA PRO A 127 12.59 2.36 10.41
C PRO A 127 13.45 2.06 9.18
N ASP A 128 13.79 0.79 8.97
CA ASP A 128 14.55 0.30 7.82
C ASP A 128 13.84 0.59 6.49
N LYS A 129 12.54 0.32 6.42
CA LYS A 129 11.70 0.62 5.25
C LYS A 129 11.55 2.12 5.01
N GLU A 130 11.47 2.92 6.07
CA GLU A 130 11.43 4.37 5.93
C GLU A 130 12.75 4.95 5.44
N ASP A 131 13.88 4.49 5.98
CA ASP A 131 15.22 4.94 5.62
C ASP A 131 15.48 4.71 4.13
N ASP A 132 15.22 3.49 3.67
CA ASP A 132 15.35 3.06 2.27
C ASP A 132 14.51 3.93 1.32
N ARG A 133 13.20 4.03 1.55
CA ARG A 133 12.30 4.85 0.72
C ARG A 133 12.65 6.35 0.76
N THR A 134 13.10 6.86 1.91
CA THR A 134 13.52 8.26 2.03
C THR A 134 14.75 8.54 1.16
N LYS A 135 15.72 7.62 1.14
CA LYS A 135 16.90 7.73 0.27
C LYS A 135 16.53 7.71 -1.21
N HIS A 136 15.63 6.82 -1.62
CA HIS A 136 15.08 6.81 -2.98
C HIS A 136 14.46 8.17 -3.36
N ILE A 137 13.52 8.68 -2.56
CA ILE A 137 12.84 9.97 -2.83
C ILE A 137 13.84 11.12 -2.94
N ILE A 138 14.80 11.21 -2.02
CA ILE A 138 15.77 12.30 -2.03
C ILE A 138 16.70 12.22 -3.25
N THR A 139 17.15 11.01 -3.61
CA THR A 139 18.11 10.82 -4.70
C THR A 139 17.47 10.96 -6.07
N GLN A 140 16.20 10.54 -6.20
CA GLN A 140 15.41 10.64 -7.43
C GLN A 140 14.71 11.99 -7.57
N GLU A 141 14.59 12.76 -6.48
CA GLU A 141 13.76 13.97 -6.39
C GLU A 141 12.31 13.74 -6.84
N ALA A 142 11.80 12.52 -6.60
CA ALA A 142 10.50 12.08 -7.07
C ALA A 142 9.87 11.05 -6.11
N HIS A 143 8.55 11.05 -6.05
CA HIS A 143 7.80 9.96 -5.44
C HIS A 143 7.51 8.90 -6.50
N PRO A 144 7.98 7.65 -6.34
CA PRO A 144 7.82 6.63 -7.36
C PRO A 144 6.39 6.10 -7.47
N GLU A 145 5.63 6.13 -6.36
CA GLU A 145 4.31 5.51 -6.24
C GLU A 145 3.37 6.41 -5.43
N PRO A 146 2.07 6.49 -5.76
CA PRO A 146 1.10 7.18 -4.93
C PRO A 146 0.83 6.39 -3.65
N VAL A 147 0.36 7.06 -2.60
CA VAL A 147 -0.27 6.38 -1.46
C VAL A 147 -1.75 6.14 -1.73
N MET A 148 -2.36 5.20 -1.01
CA MET A 148 -3.80 5.00 -1.05
C MET A 148 -4.41 5.60 0.21
N LEU A 149 -5.29 6.60 0.02
CA LEU A 149 -6.05 7.21 1.08
C LEU A 149 -7.52 6.89 0.92
N THR A 150 -8.25 6.98 2.03
CA THR A 150 -9.70 6.91 2.03
C THR A 150 -10.32 8.03 2.84
N PHE A 151 -11.57 8.35 2.52
CA PHE A 151 -12.36 9.35 3.22
C PHE A 151 -13.80 8.89 3.36
N ARG A 152 -14.50 9.46 4.35
CA ARG A 152 -15.96 9.33 4.43
C ARG A 152 -16.55 10.42 3.54
N ASP A 153 -17.36 10.03 2.58
CA ASP A 153 -17.91 11.01 1.63
C ASP A 153 -19.03 11.83 2.27
N SER A 154 -18.68 12.99 2.82
CA SER A 154 -19.63 13.96 3.38
C SER A 154 -19.97 15.10 2.42
N GLU A 155 -19.35 15.15 1.25
CA GLU A 155 -19.38 16.31 0.34
C GLU A 155 -19.90 15.95 -1.06
N ASN A 156 -20.47 14.76 -1.24
CA ASN A 156 -20.93 14.22 -2.53
C ASN A 156 -19.82 14.19 -3.59
N ILE A 157 -18.58 13.91 -3.15
CA ILE A 157 -17.42 13.83 -4.04
C ILE A 157 -17.60 12.63 -4.98
N SER A 158 -18.09 11.51 -4.48
CA SER A 158 -18.31 10.29 -5.28
C SER A 158 -19.32 10.54 -6.40
N SER A 159 -20.46 11.18 -6.10
CA SER A 159 -21.45 11.53 -7.13
C SER A 159 -20.87 12.46 -8.21
N SER A 160 -19.98 13.37 -7.82
CA SER A 160 -19.31 14.28 -8.76
C SER A 160 -18.28 13.56 -9.64
N ILE A 161 -17.61 12.54 -9.10
CA ILE A 161 -16.75 11.62 -9.86
C ILE A 161 -17.58 10.87 -10.90
N ASP A 162 -18.70 10.28 -10.49
CA ASP A 162 -19.57 9.49 -11.36
C ASP A 162 -20.09 10.34 -12.53
N GLU A 163 -20.59 11.56 -12.24
CA GLU A 163 -21.04 12.51 -13.27
C GLU A 163 -19.92 12.86 -14.26
N PHE A 164 -18.70 13.08 -13.77
CA PHE A 164 -17.56 13.39 -14.63
C PHE A 164 -17.20 12.20 -15.54
N VAL A 165 -17.16 10.99 -14.99
CA VAL A 165 -16.78 9.76 -15.70
C VAL A 165 -17.81 9.41 -16.78
N GLU A 166 -19.11 9.56 -16.52
CA GLU A 166 -20.16 9.32 -17.51
C GLU A 166 -20.07 10.26 -18.73
N GLY A 167 -19.58 11.48 -18.53
CA GLY A 167 -19.48 12.51 -19.57
C GLY A 167 -18.11 12.61 -20.26
N SER A 168 -17.13 11.78 -19.91
CA SER A 168 -15.73 11.96 -20.31
C SER A 168 -15.06 10.67 -20.79
N GLU A 169 -14.21 10.80 -21.81
CA GLU A 169 -13.36 9.71 -22.29
C GLU A 169 -12.10 9.57 -21.41
N PRO A 170 -11.70 8.34 -21.05
CA PRO A 170 -10.47 8.10 -20.30
C PRO A 170 -9.23 8.33 -21.15
N ILE A 171 -8.14 8.76 -20.51
CA ILE A 171 -6.81 8.86 -21.15
C ILE A 171 -6.05 7.53 -21.13
N TYR A 172 -6.40 6.64 -20.20
CA TYR A 172 -5.93 5.27 -20.16
C TYR A 172 -7.10 4.34 -19.81
N ASP A 173 -7.17 3.22 -20.50
CA ASP A 173 -8.05 2.10 -20.17
C ASP A 173 -7.32 0.82 -20.58
N LEU A 174 -6.76 0.11 -19.60
CA LEU A 174 -5.93 -1.06 -19.84
C LEU A 174 -6.12 -2.12 -18.76
N THR A 175 -6.11 -3.37 -19.18
CA THR A 175 -6.12 -4.53 -18.27
C THR A 175 -4.71 -5.11 -18.19
N THR A 176 -4.21 -5.30 -16.97
CA THR A 176 -2.91 -5.89 -16.68
C THR A 176 -2.97 -7.42 -16.66
N GLU A 177 -1.81 -8.07 -16.59
CA GLU A 177 -1.69 -9.54 -16.65
C GLU A 177 -2.36 -10.27 -15.46
N ASP A 178 -2.65 -9.54 -14.38
CA ASP A 178 -3.37 -10.00 -13.18
C ASP A 178 -4.90 -9.75 -13.25
N ASP A 179 -5.43 -9.52 -14.46
CA ASP A 179 -6.86 -9.28 -14.74
C ASP A 179 -7.46 -8.05 -14.03
N ILE A 180 -6.61 -7.11 -13.59
CA ILE A 180 -7.05 -5.82 -13.05
C ILE A 180 -7.18 -4.81 -14.18
N THR A 181 -8.33 -4.15 -14.26
CA THR A 181 -8.53 -3.06 -15.22
C THR A 181 -8.29 -1.70 -14.56
N HIS A 182 -7.41 -0.93 -15.17
CA HIS A 182 -6.99 0.40 -14.75
C HIS A 182 -7.54 1.44 -15.74
N THR A 183 -8.45 2.29 -15.28
CA THR A 183 -8.99 3.39 -16.09
C THR A 183 -8.65 4.73 -15.44
N ILE A 184 -8.13 5.69 -16.20
CA ILE A 184 -7.76 7.03 -15.69
C ILE A 184 -8.33 8.11 -16.59
N TRP A 185 -8.91 9.15 -15.98
CA TRP A 185 -9.37 10.37 -16.65
C TRP A 185 -8.57 11.58 -16.17
N LYS A 186 -8.38 12.56 -17.06
CA LYS A 186 -7.75 13.84 -16.75
C LYS A 186 -8.82 14.89 -16.45
N VAL A 187 -8.69 15.56 -15.31
CA VAL A 187 -9.59 16.62 -14.85
C VAL A 187 -8.85 17.96 -14.89
N GLU A 188 -9.15 18.79 -15.88
CA GLU A 188 -8.50 20.10 -16.06
C GLU A 188 -9.16 21.21 -15.21
N LYS A 189 -10.49 21.12 -14.98
CA LYS A 189 -11.22 22.05 -14.12
C LYS A 189 -11.30 21.49 -12.70
N THR A 190 -10.34 21.86 -11.88
CA THR A 190 -10.09 21.19 -10.59
C THR A 190 -10.69 21.90 -9.38
N SER A 191 -11.05 23.19 -9.49
CA SER A 191 -11.37 24.05 -8.34
C SER A 191 -12.50 23.50 -7.46
N SER A 192 -13.59 23.01 -8.05
CA SER A 192 -14.72 22.44 -7.30
C SER A 192 -14.33 21.22 -6.46
N TYR A 193 -13.46 20.36 -7.00
CA TYR A 193 -12.99 19.16 -6.29
C TYR A 193 -12.02 19.52 -5.17
N VAL A 194 -11.09 20.44 -5.44
CA VAL A 194 -10.16 20.96 -4.41
C VAL A 194 -10.94 21.59 -3.25
N GLU A 195 -11.96 22.40 -3.54
CA GLU A 195 -12.81 23.01 -2.53
C GLU A 195 -13.64 21.97 -1.75
N ALA A 196 -14.13 20.92 -2.40
CA ALA A 196 -14.85 19.83 -1.74
C ALA A 196 -13.93 19.08 -0.77
N PHE A 197 -12.72 18.70 -1.21
CA PHE A 197 -11.75 18.04 -0.33
C PHE A 197 -11.30 18.92 0.84
N ALA A 198 -11.21 20.23 0.65
CA ALA A 198 -10.90 21.13 1.75
C ALA A 198 -11.93 21.03 2.90
N ARG A 199 -13.19 20.66 2.61
CA ARG A 199 -14.24 20.46 3.62
C ARG A 199 -14.18 19.08 4.29
N ILE A 200 -13.41 18.14 3.74
CA ILE A 200 -13.13 16.85 4.39
C ILE A 200 -12.20 17.09 5.59
N GLN A 201 -12.62 16.61 6.76
CA GLN A 201 -11.90 16.80 8.01
C GLN A 201 -10.67 15.89 8.12
N THR A 202 -10.82 14.64 7.69
CA THR A 202 -9.83 13.59 7.90
C THR A 202 -9.75 12.69 6.69
N LEU A 203 -8.53 12.41 6.25
CA LEU A 203 -8.19 11.34 5.34
C LEU A 203 -7.55 10.22 6.15
N TYR A 204 -7.79 8.97 5.77
CA TYR A 204 -7.23 7.80 6.44
C TYR A 204 -6.27 7.13 5.47
N ILE A 205 -5.06 6.82 5.92
CA ILE A 205 -4.15 6.00 5.11
C ILE A 205 -4.78 4.62 5.01
N ALA A 206 -5.06 4.15 3.81
CA ALA A 206 -5.50 2.78 3.54
C ALA A 206 -4.30 1.89 3.20
N ASP A 207 -3.34 2.43 2.45
CA ASP A 207 -2.06 1.80 2.16
C ASP A 207 -0.97 2.88 1.92
N GLY A 208 0.27 2.58 2.32
CA GLY A 208 1.41 3.47 2.11
C GLY A 208 1.90 4.25 3.33
N HIS A 209 1.77 3.75 4.56
CA HIS A 209 2.27 4.44 5.76
C HIS A 209 3.77 4.75 5.69
N HIS A 210 4.56 3.80 5.19
CA HIS A 210 6.00 4.00 4.93
C HIS A 210 6.23 5.10 3.89
N ARG A 211 5.41 5.18 2.83
CA ARG A 211 5.50 6.23 1.80
C ARG A 211 5.16 7.61 2.39
N CYS A 212 4.12 7.72 3.22
CA CYS A 212 3.80 8.96 3.93
C CYS A 212 4.94 9.41 4.86
N ALA A 213 5.48 8.49 5.67
CA ALA A 213 6.58 8.79 6.58
C ALA A 213 7.85 9.22 5.83
N SER A 214 8.22 8.51 4.77
CA SER A 214 9.38 8.87 3.94
C SER A 214 9.17 10.19 3.18
N ALA A 215 7.95 10.49 2.74
CA ALA A 215 7.62 11.79 2.15
C ALA A 215 7.82 12.93 3.15
N ALA A 216 7.36 12.76 4.39
CA ALA A 216 7.54 13.75 5.44
C ALA A 216 9.02 13.99 5.78
N ARG A 217 9.82 12.91 5.87
CA ARG A 217 11.28 13.00 6.10
C ARG A 217 12.03 13.65 4.94
N ALA A 218 11.64 13.35 3.71
CA ALA A 218 12.22 13.99 2.53
C ALA A 218 11.89 15.50 2.49
N ALA A 219 10.64 15.87 2.77
CA ALA A 219 10.19 17.25 2.85
C ALA A 219 10.96 18.05 3.90
N GLU A 220 11.13 17.49 5.11
CA GLU A 220 11.92 18.10 6.18
C GLU A 220 13.38 18.33 5.74
N LYS A 221 14.00 17.33 5.09
CA LYS A 221 15.37 17.47 4.58
C LYS A 221 15.48 18.60 3.56
N PHE A 222 14.60 18.64 2.56
CA PHE A 222 14.63 19.69 1.53
C PHE A 222 14.31 21.07 2.11
N ALA A 223 13.36 21.17 3.04
CA ALA A 223 13.03 22.42 3.74
C ALA A 223 14.25 22.95 4.52
N SER A 224 14.97 22.08 5.24
CA SER A 224 16.17 22.47 6.00
C SER A 224 17.32 23.01 5.12
N GLN A 225 17.32 22.65 3.83
CA GLN A 225 18.31 23.05 2.84
C GLN A 225 17.85 24.21 1.95
N ASN A 226 16.59 24.66 2.10
CA ASN A 226 16.02 25.75 1.33
C ASN A 226 15.83 27.01 2.20
N PRO A 227 16.74 28.01 2.14
CA PRO A 227 16.58 29.26 2.87
C PRO A 227 15.32 30.07 2.49
N GLU A 228 14.75 29.80 1.31
CA GLU A 228 13.55 30.47 0.78
C GLU A 228 12.28 29.62 0.97
N HIS A 229 12.27 28.68 1.93
CA HIS A 229 11.14 27.81 2.19
C HIS A 229 9.86 28.59 2.55
N THR A 230 8.77 28.25 1.86
CA THR A 230 7.45 28.88 1.99
C THR A 230 6.35 27.89 2.40
N GLY A 231 6.62 26.58 2.35
CA GLY A 231 5.62 25.53 2.55
C GLY A 231 4.84 25.16 1.28
N ASN A 232 5.03 25.89 0.17
CA ASN A 232 4.34 25.63 -1.10
C ASN A 232 5.19 24.89 -2.13
N GLU A 233 6.45 24.61 -1.82
CA GLU A 233 7.34 23.83 -2.69
C GLU A 233 6.79 22.43 -2.95
N SER A 234 7.15 21.83 -4.08
CA SER A 234 6.68 20.50 -4.48
C SER A 234 6.99 19.42 -3.44
N TYR A 235 8.13 19.52 -2.74
CA TYR A 235 8.51 18.55 -1.71
C TYR A 235 7.62 18.58 -0.46
N ASN A 236 6.74 19.57 -0.30
CA ASN A 236 5.74 19.58 0.80
C ASN A 236 4.46 18.80 0.45
N PHE A 237 4.43 18.16 -0.72
CA PHE A 237 3.29 17.37 -1.18
C PHE A 237 3.75 16.03 -1.73
N PHE A 238 2.89 15.01 -1.61
CA PHE A 238 3.17 13.67 -2.16
C PHE A 238 1.93 13.10 -2.87
N PRO A 239 2.12 12.26 -3.91
CA PRO A 239 1.01 11.72 -4.69
C PRO A 239 0.14 10.77 -3.85
N ALA A 240 -1.17 10.86 -4.03
CA ALA A 240 -2.15 10.01 -3.40
C ALA A 240 -3.34 9.73 -4.32
N VAL A 241 -3.84 8.51 -4.28
CA VAL A 241 -5.17 8.16 -4.79
C VAL A 241 -6.12 8.07 -3.61
N ILE A 242 -7.23 8.81 -3.68
CA ILE A 242 -8.16 9.04 -2.58
C ILE A 242 -9.51 8.42 -2.95
N PHE A 243 -9.81 7.26 -2.38
CA PHE A 243 -11.04 6.50 -2.64
C PHE A 243 -12.10 6.77 -1.57
N PRO A 244 -13.39 6.72 -1.89
CA PRO A 244 -14.44 6.75 -0.87
C PRO A 244 -14.45 5.43 -0.07
N THR A 245 -14.64 5.53 1.25
CA THR A 245 -14.56 4.38 2.16
C THR A 245 -15.57 3.29 1.81
N GLU A 246 -16.72 3.69 1.27
CA GLU A 246 -17.81 2.81 0.87
C GLU A 246 -17.44 1.86 -0.28
N GLN A 247 -16.41 2.19 -1.06
CA GLN A 247 -15.91 1.37 -2.16
C GLN A 247 -14.71 0.50 -1.76
N LEU A 248 -14.20 0.65 -0.52
CA LEU A 248 -13.09 -0.16 -0.05
C LEU A 248 -13.52 -1.58 0.28
N HIS A 249 -12.67 -2.53 -0.10
CA HIS A 249 -12.75 -3.91 0.32
C HIS A 249 -11.54 -4.27 1.19
N ILE A 250 -11.78 -4.46 2.49
CA ILE A 250 -10.72 -4.84 3.43
C ILE A 250 -10.57 -6.36 3.41
N LEU A 251 -9.41 -6.82 2.94
CA LEU A 251 -9.04 -8.23 2.93
C LEU A 251 -8.35 -8.63 4.25
N ALA A 252 -8.29 -9.94 4.50
CA ALA A 252 -7.55 -10.48 5.64
C ALA A 252 -6.04 -10.22 5.49
N TYR A 253 -5.35 -10.05 6.62
CA TYR A 253 -3.89 -10.06 6.67
C TYR A 253 -3.47 -11.17 7.62
N ASN A 254 -3.10 -12.31 7.05
CA ASN A 254 -2.91 -13.56 7.79
C ASN A 254 -1.53 -13.59 8.44
N ARG A 255 -1.42 -14.29 9.57
CA ARG A 255 -0.16 -14.52 10.29
C ARG A 255 0.33 -15.93 10.02
N VAL A 256 1.63 -16.07 9.79
CA VAL A 256 2.35 -17.32 9.68
C VAL A 256 3.31 -17.39 10.86
N VAL A 257 3.23 -18.45 11.67
CA VAL A 257 4.14 -18.65 12.79
C VAL A 257 5.12 -19.76 12.41
N LEU A 258 6.42 -19.50 12.54
CA LEU A 258 7.46 -20.40 12.05
C LEU A 258 7.76 -21.55 13.03
N SER A 259 7.57 -21.30 14.33
CA SER A 259 7.86 -22.25 15.40
C SER A 259 6.83 -22.10 16.53
N ILE A 260 6.30 -23.24 16.99
CA ILE A 260 5.34 -23.34 18.09
C ILE A 260 5.78 -24.45 19.05
N PRO A 261 5.32 -24.46 20.31
CA PRO A 261 5.53 -25.59 21.22
C PRO A 261 4.88 -26.88 20.69
N ASP A 262 5.50 -28.04 20.91
CA ASP A 262 4.95 -29.35 20.47
C ASP A 262 3.54 -29.63 21.01
N ASN A 263 3.22 -29.10 22.20
CA ASN A 263 1.92 -29.25 22.85
C ASN A 263 0.98 -28.05 22.63
N PHE A 264 1.20 -27.24 21.58
CA PHE A 264 0.47 -25.99 21.37
C PHE A 264 -1.05 -26.15 21.27
N LEU A 265 -1.54 -27.18 20.57
CA LEU A 265 -2.99 -27.47 20.51
C LEU A 265 -3.57 -27.84 21.88
N GLU A 266 -2.80 -28.51 22.73
CA GLU A 266 -3.22 -28.83 24.10
C GLU A 266 -3.31 -27.54 24.94
N LEU A 267 -2.29 -26.68 24.87
CA LEU A 267 -2.25 -25.38 25.55
C LEU A 267 -3.41 -24.46 25.11
N LEU A 268 -3.75 -24.48 23.81
CA LEU A 268 -4.92 -23.77 23.31
C LEU A 268 -6.22 -24.34 23.89
N GLY A 269 -6.34 -25.68 23.94
CA GLY A 269 -7.54 -26.37 24.44
C GLY A 269 -7.79 -26.16 25.94
N GLU A 270 -6.77 -25.83 26.72
CA GLU A 270 -6.90 -25.46 28.13
C GLU A 270 -7.61 -24.09 28.32
N LYS A 271 -7.49 -23.18 27.35
CA LYS A 271 -8.01 -21.80 27.47
C LYS A 271 -9.18 -21.49 26.54
N PHE A 272 -9.28 -22.16 25.40
CA PHE A 272 -10.24 -21.86 24.35
C PHE A 272 -11.07 -23.08 23.94
N GLU A 273 -12.25 -22.81 23.41
CA GLU A 273 -13.03 -23.81 22.70
C GLU A 273 -12.49 -23.96 21.28
N ILE A 274 -12.04 -25.18 20.94
CA ILE A 274 -11.46 -25.50 19.63
C ILE A 274 -12.43 -26.36 18.82
N GLN A 275 -12.84 -25.86 17.67
CA GLN A 275 -13.61 -26.60 16.68
C GLN A 275 -12.68 -27.23 15.64
N LYS A 276 -12.63 -28.57 15.54
CA LYS A 276 -11.92 -29.25 14.46
C LYS A 276 -12.68 -29.16 13.13
N LYS A 277 -11.95 -29.22 12.01
CA LYS A 277 -12.51 -29.13 10.65
C LYS A 277 -13.30 -27.84 10.43
N ALA A 278 -12.78 -26.74 10.94
CA ALA A 278 -13.32 -25.43 10.68
C ALA A 278 -13.09 -25.03 9.22
N LYS A 279 -13.71 -23.92 8.80
CA LYS A 279 -13.44 -23.33 7.50
C LYS A 279 -12.13 -22.52 7.55
N PRO A 280 -11.39 -22.42 6.43
CA PRO A 280 -10.20 -21.57 6.33
C PRO A 280 -10.48 -20.10 6.70
N THR A 281 -11.71 -19.63 6.43
CA THR A 281 -12.15 -18.29 6.80
C THR A 281 -13.01 -18.30 8.07
N PRO A 282 -12.72 -17.44 9.06
CA PRO A 282 -13.53 -17.33 10.26
C PRO A 282 -14.97 -16.87 9.92
N PRO A 283 -16.01 -17.47 10.51
CA PRO A 283 -17.39 -17.18 10.11
C PRO A 283 -17.95 -15.87 10.71
N LYS A 284 -17.27 -15.27 11.70
CA LYS A 284 -17.72 -14.05 12.39
C LYS A 284 -16.58 -13.39 13.17
N LYS A 285 -16.75 -12.11 13.51
CA LYS A 285 -15.90 -11.37 14.47
C LYS A 285 -15.74 -12.15 15.78
N GLY A 286 -14.55 -12.08 16.37
CA GLY A 286 -14.17 -12.77 17.59
C GLY A 286 -13.81 -14.23 17.37
N MET A 287 -13.61 -14.66 16.13
CA MET A 287 -13.13 -16.00 15.80
C MET A 287 -11.90 -15.93 14.90
N ILE A 288 -11.00 -16.90 15.08
CA ILE A 288 -9.87 -17.12 14.17
C ILE A 288 -9.93 -18.54 13.61
N SER A 289 -9.30 -18.72 12.44
CA SER A 289 -9.04 -20.01 11.83
C SER A 289 -7.54 -20.28 11.92
N LEU A 290 -7.17 -21.41 12.50
CA LEU A 290 -5.78 -21.87 12.63
C LEU A 290 -5.61 -23.09 11.74
N TYR A 291 -4.63 -23.07 10.84
CA TYR A 291 -4.19 -24.24 10.10
C TYR A 291 -2.98 -24.86 10.80
N LEU A 292 -3.06 -26.15 11.10
CA LEU A 292 -1.99 -26.91 11.75
C LEU A 292 -2.18 -28.41 11.48
N ASN A 293 -1.11 -29.16 11.24
CA ASN A 293 -1.08 -30.60 11.03
C ASN A 293 -2.15 -31.07 10.03
N ASP A 294 -2.18 -30.47 8.83
CA ASP A 294 -3.16 -30.74 7.76
C ASP A 294 -4.63 -30.49 8.13
N ASN A 295 -4.89 -29.68 9.17
CA ASN A 295 -6.23 -29.46 9.68
C ASN A 295 -6.51 -27.99 10.00
N TRP A 296 -7.72 -27.55 9.63
CA TRP A 296 -8.27 -26.27 10.07
C TRP A 296 -9.00 -26.41 11.41
N TYR A 297 -8.66 -25.51 12.33
CA TYR A 297 -9.26 -25.35 13.65
C TYR A 297 -9.89 -23.98 13.78
N GLY A 298 -11.10 -23.92 14.34
CA GLY A 298 -11.80 -22.68 14.66
C GLY A 298 -11.64 -22.39 16.14
N ILE A 299 -11.22 -21.17 16.49
CA ILE A 299 -10.99 -20.77 17.87
C ILE A 299 -11.81 -19.52 18.15
N SER A 300 -12.59 -19.54 19.23
CA SER A 300 -13.35 -18.38 19.69
C SER A 300 -12.55 -17.56 20.69
N LEU A 301 -12.26 -16.32 20.34
CA LEU A 301 -11.58 -15.35 21.19
C LEU A 301 -12.60 -14.55 22.01
N LYS A 302 -12.20 -14.11 23.21
CA LYS A 302 -13.11 -13.40 24.13
C LYS A 302 -12.77 -11.92 24.13
N ALA A 303 -13.64 -11.08 23.58
CA ALA A 303 -13.46 -9.64 23.66
C ALA A 303 -13.46 -9.18 25.13
N PRO A 304 -12.56 -8.27 25.53
CA PRO A 304 -12.61 -7.64 26.84
C PRO A 304 -13.90 -6.82 26.99
N ARG A 305 -14.38 -6.63 28.22
CA ARG A 305 -15.46 -5.70 28.52
C ARG A 305 -14.85 -4.33 28.86
N ASN A 306 -14.49 -3.57 27.85
CA ASN A 306 -14.02 -2.20 27.99
C ASN A 306 -14.62 -1.34 26.86
N ASP A 307 -14.38 -0.04 26.93
CA ASP A 307 -14.85 0.92 25.91
C ASP A 307 -13.76 1.23 24.86
N ASP A 308 -12.73 0.38 24.72
CA ASP A 308 -11.66 0.57 23.73
C ASP A 308 -11.94 -0.26 22.47
N PRO A 309 -12.35 0.38 21.35
CA PRO A 309 -12.66 -0.33 20.10
C PRO A 309 -11.47 -1.10 19.53
N VAL A 310 -10.23 -0.66 19.80
CA VAL A 310 -9.02 -1.33 19.31
C VAL A 310 -8.86 -2.68 19.99
N SER A 311 -9.12 -2.76 21.29
CA SER A 311 -9.01 -4.01 22.05
C SER A 311 -10.04 -5.08 21.66
N GLU A 312 -11.11 -4.70 20.95
CA GLU A 312 -12.10 -5.64 20.41
C GLU A 312 -11.79 -6.16 19.01
N LEU A 313 -10.75 -5.63 18.34
CA LEU A 313 -10.38 -6.08 17.00
C LEU A 313 -9.80 -7.50 17.08
N ASP A 314 -10.14 -8.35 16.10
CA ASP A 314 -9.68 -9.74 16.08
C ASP A 314 -8.14 -9.85 16.09
N VAL A 315 -7.45 -8.88 15.49
CA VAL A 315 -5.98 -8.78 15.53
C VAL A 315 -5.45 -8.52 16.94
N SER A 316 -6.12 -7.67 17.73
CA SER A 316 -5.76 -7.37 19.11
C SER A 316 -6.04 -8.56 20.01
N LEU A 317 -7.19 -9.21 19.81
CA LEU A 317 -7.54 -10.44 20.53
C LEU A 317 -6.54 -11.57 20.24
N LEU A 318 -6.13 -11.73 18.97
CA LEU A 318 -5.11 -12.71 18.58
C LEU A 318 -3.75 -12.40 19.25
N GLN A 319 -3.34 -11.12 19.23
CA GLN A 319 -2.11 -10.67 19.87
C GLN A 319 -2.12 -10.94 21.38
N ASP A 320 -3.15 -10.46 22.07
CA ASP A 320 -3.20 -10.40 23.54
C ASP A 320 -3.52 -11.75 24.18
N GLN A 321 -4.16 -12.67 23.43
CA GLN A 321 -4.63 -13.95 23.99
C GLN A 321 -3.79 -15.15 23.53
N ILE A 322 -3.14 -15.06 22.36
CA ILE A 322 -2.39 -16.19 21.77
C ILE A 322 -0.94 -15.80 21.48
N LEU A 323 -0.68 -14.82 20.61
CA LEU A 323 0.67 -14.57 20.10
C LEU A 323 1.65 -14.21 21.23
N GLU A 324 1.32 -13.23 22.07
CA GLU A 324 2.19 -12.86 23.18
C GLU A 324 2.19 -13.90 24.32
N PRO A 325 1.05 -14.33 24.89
CA PRO A 325 1.06 -15.16 26.09
C PRO A 325 1.48 -16.61 25.86
N MET A 326 1.29 -17.14 24.65
CA MET A 326 1.56 -18.55 24.34
C MET A 326 2.80 -18.74 23.47
N LEU A 327 3.09 -17.79 22.57
CA LEU A 327 4.20 -17.89 21.62
C LEU A 327 5.33 -16.90 21.93
N GLY A 328 5.14 -15.98 22.87
CA GLY A 328 6.15 -14.98 23.25
C GLY A 328 6.34 -13.86 22.23
N ILE A 329 5.49 -13.78 21.21
CA ILE A 329 5.57 -12.79 20.13
C ILE A 329 5.00 -11.46 20.64
N LYS A 330 5.88 -10.60 21.15
CA LYS A 330 5.49 -9.30 21.75
C LYS A 330 5.32 -8.18 20.74
N ASP A 331 6.22 -8.11 19.77
CA ASP A 331 6.16 -7.12 18.68
C ASP A 331 6.26 -7.85 17.35
N GLN A 332 5.10 -8.05 16.70
CA GLN A 332 5.00 -8.73 15.41
C GLN A 332 5.84 -8.06 14.30
N ARG A 333 6.31 -6.81 14.48
CA ARG A 333 7.12 -6.10 13.48
C ARG A 333 8.57 -6.54 13.46
N THR A 334 9.07 -7.04 14.58
CA THR A 334 10.50 -7.34 14.78
C THR A 334 10.76 -8.78 15.19
N ASP A 335 9.72 -9.52 15.57
CA ASP A 335 9.85 -10.91 15.96
C ASP A 335 10.18 -11.80 14.76
N PRO A 336 11.28 -12.58 14.79
CA PRO A 336 11.67 -13.43 13.69
C PRO A 336 10.80 -14.69 13.56
N ASN A 337 9.93 -14.99 14.53
CA ASN A 337 9.08 -16.18 14.53
C ASN A 337 7.72 -15.97 13.84
N ILE A 338 7.48 -14.79 13.26
CA ILE A 338 6.22 -14.46 12.60
C ILE A 338 6.45 -13.84 11.23
N ASP A 339 5.64 -14.27 10.27
CA ASP A 339 5.55 -13.72 8.93
C ASP A 339 4.07 -13.50 8.55
N PHE A 340 3.83 -12.97 7.35
CA PHE A 340 2.50 -12.52 6.94
C PHE A 340 2.14 -12.96 5.52
N VAL A 341 0.88 -13.31 5.32
CA VAL A 341 0.31 -13.57 3.99
C VAL A 341 -0.84 -12.59 3.76
N GLY A 342 -0.70 -11.78 2.72
CA GLY A 342 -1.72 -10.83 2.29
C GLY A 342 -2.98 -11.53 1.77
N GLY A 343 -4.15 -10.94 2.01
CA GLY A 343 -5.44 -11.55 1.70
C GLY A 343 -5.71 -11.83 0.22
N ILE A 344 -4.97 -11.20 -0.70
CA ILE A 344 -5.01 -11.52 -2.14
C ILE A 344 -4.52 -12.96 -2.40
N ARG A 345 -3.46 -13.41 -1.70
CA ARG A 345 -3.00 -14.80 -1.76
C ARG A 345 -3.94 -15.74 -0.99
N GLY A 346 -4.60 -15.20 0.04
CA GLY A 346 -5.65 -15.90 0.77
C GLY A 346 -5.13 -17.02 1.69
N THR A 347 -6.01 -17.98 1.97
CA THR A 347 -5.72 -19.11 2.88
C THR A 347 -4.97 -20.25 2.20
N ASP A 348 -5.06 -20.37 0.88
CA ASP A 348 -4.42 -21.46 0.13
C ASP A 348 -2.89 -21.36 0.22
N GLU A 349 -2.35 -20.14 0.24
CA GLU A 349 -0.92 -19.91 0.47
C GLU A 349 -0.51 -20.26 1.91
N LEU A 350 -1.39 -20.10 2.90
CA LEU A 350 -1.09 -20.52 4.28
C LEU A 350 -0.94 -22.04 4.37
N GLU A 351 -1.85 -22.79 3.73
CA GLU A 351 -1.77 -24.25 3.67
C GLU A 351 -0.45 -24.68 3.03
N LYS A 352 -0.14 -24.12 1.86
CA LYS A 352 1.09 -24.41 1.12
C LYS A 352 2.37 -24.16 1.93
N LEU A 353 2.46 -23.05 2.68
CA LEU A 353 3.63 -22.74 3.50
C LEU A 353 3.82 -23.76 4.63
N VAL A 354 2.74 -24.19 5.27
CA VAL A 354 2.78 -25.21 6.33
C VAL A 354 3.11 -26.58 5.74
N ASP A 355 2.43 -26.99 4.67
CA ASP A 355 2.58 -28.30 4.03
C ASP A 355 3.98 -28.51 3.42
N ASN A 356 4.63 -27.42 3.00
CA ASN A 356 6.01 -27.44 2.51
C ASN A 356 7.07 -27.37 3.62
N GLY A 357 6.66 -27.22 4.89
CA GLY A 357 7.56 -27.10 6.04
C GLY A 357 8.26 -25.75 6.15
N GLU A 358 7.75 -24.72 5.47
CA GLU A 358 8.24 -23.33 5.56
C GLU A 358 7.68 -22.61 6.81
N ALA A 359 6.62 -23.16 7.40
CA ALA A 359 6.00 -22.70 8.64
C ALA A 359 5.74 -23.87 9.62
N ALA A 360 5.30 -23.56 10.84
CA ALA A 360 5.06 -24.58 11.87
C ALA A 360 4.00 -25.59 11.44
N MET A 361 4.33 -26.89 11.54
CA MET A 361 3.45 -28.01 11.24
C MET A 361 2.53 -28.37 12.39
#